data_AF-A0A969ICF8-F1
#
_entry.id   AF-A0A969ICF8-F1
#
_cell.length_a   1.000
_cell.length_b   1.000
_cell.length_c   1.000
_cell.angle_alpha   90.00
_cell.angle_beta   90.00
_cell.angle_gamma   90.00
#
_symmetry.space_group_name_H-M   'P 1'
#
loop_
_entity.id
_entity.type
_entity.pdbx_description
1 polymer ?
#
loop_
_entity_poly.entity_id
_entity_poly.type
_entity_poly.pdbx_seq_one_letter_code
_entity_poly.pdbx_strand_id
1 'polypeptide(L)'
;MKKLESEVRRKMVVVRMNETEFSQLEKWQQKTTEKDTSSYLRKVALQKPVSVKYRNASADDFLLDMLALKKELNAIGNNFNQAVHKLHLLDKIPEFRVWINQYDGLHQSFISKTEQINFKVNELYEQWLLK
;
A
#
# COMPACT_ATOMS: atom_id res chain seq x y z
N MET A 1 7.53 -34.12 -5.29
CA MET A 1 7.27 -34.68 -6.63
C MET A 1 8.58 -34.73 -7.40
N LYS A 2 8.95 -35.89 -7.99
CA LYS A 2 10.11 -35.98 -8.90
C LYS A 2 9.79 -35.18 -10.16
N LYS A 3 10.72 -34.32 -10.60
CA LYS A 3 10.58 -33.58 -11.87
C LYS A 3 10.63 -34.57 -13.04
N LEU A 4 9.87 -34.28 -14.09
CA LEU A 4 9.94 -35.01 -15.35
C LEU A 4 11.38 -34.96 -15.90
N GLU A 5 11.86 -36.03 -16.52
CA GLU A 5 13.25 -36.11 -17.01
C GLU A 5 13.60 -34.96 -17.98
N SER A 6 12.61 -34.47 -18.73
CA SER A 6 12.73 -33.35 -19.67
C SER A 6 12.97 -31.99 -18.99
N GLU A 7 12.63 -31.84 -17.70
CA GLU A 7 12.84 -30.61 -16.93
C GLU A 7 14.18 -30.58 -16.20
N VAL A 8 14.90 -31.70 -16.17
CA VAL A 8 16.21 -31.81 -15.54
C VAL A 8 17.24 -31.09 -16.40
N ARG A 9 17.82 -30.03 -15.83
CA ARG A 9 18.82 -29.19 -16.51
C ARG A 9 20.17 -29.91 -16.48
N ARG A 10 20.51 -30.63 -17.57
CA ARG A 10 21.76 -31.41 -17.69
C ARG A 10 22.88 -30.70 -18.47
N LYS A 11 22.56 -29.65 -19.23
CA LYS A 11 23.52 -28.91 -20.07
C LYS A 11 23.95 -27.62 -19.40
N MET A 12 25.26 -27.34 -19.41
CA MET A 12 25.85 -26.09 -18.92
C MET A 12 26.19 -25.19 -20.10
N VAL A 13 25.83 -23.91 -19.99
CA VAL A 13 26.22 -22.87 -20.94
C VAL A 13 27.16 -21.93 -20.19
N VAL A 14 28.40 -21.79 -20.67
CA VAL A 14 29.45 -21.01 -20.02
C VAL A 14 29.85 -19.85 -20.92
N VAL A 15 29.87 -18.65 -20.36
CA VAL A 15 30.30 -17.42 -21.02
C VAL A 15 31.34 -16.77 -20.12
N ARG A 16 32.49 -16.40 -20.69
CA ARG A 16 33.50 -15.61 -19.95
C ARG A 16 33.06 -14.16 -19.92
N MET A 17 33.13 -13.55 -18.75
CA MET A 17 32.84 -12.14 -18.53
C MET A 17 34.02 -11.51 -17.79
N ASN A 18 34.31 -10.25 -18.08
CA ASN A 18 35.17 -9.43 -17.23
C ASN A 18 34.38 -8.87 -16.03
N GLU A 19 35.06 -8.21 -15.09
CA GLU A 19 34.43 -7.70 -13.86
C GLU A 19 33.35 -6.65 -14.13
N THR A 20 33.52 -5.82 -15.16
CA THR A 20 32.56 -4.75 -15.49
C THR A 20 31.26 -5.33 -16.07
N GLU A 21 31.38 -6.31 -16.96
CA GLU A 21 30.25 -7.07 -17.52
C GLU A 21 29.48 -7.81 -16.43
N PHE A 22 30.18 -8.48 -15.51
CA PHE A 22 29.53 -9.22 -14.43
C PHE A 22 28.85 -8.27 -13.42
N SER A 23 29.50 -7.16 -13.06
CA SER A 23 28.91 -6.15 -12.19
C SER A 23 27.65 -5.53 -12.81
N GLN A 24 27.66 -5.33 -14.13
CA GLN A 24 26.49 -4.82 -14.85
C GLN A 24 25.36 -5.87 -14.85
N LEU A 25 25.68 -7.14 -15.08
CA LEU A 25 24.72 -8.25 -15.00
C LEU A 25 24.03 -8.30 -13.63
N GLU A 26 24.79 -8.20 -12.53
CA GLU A 26 24.25 -8.18 -11.17
C GLU A 26 23.32 -6.99 -10.95
N LYS A 27 23.71 -5.79 -11.40
CA LYS A 27 22.84 -4.60 -11.33
C LYS A 27 21.51 -4.81 -12.07
N TRP A 28 21.55 -5.40 -13.26
CA TRP A 28 20.33 -5.70 -14.01
C TRP A 28 19.48 -6.75 -13.30
N GLN A 29 20.08 -7.82 -12.77
CA GLN A 29 19.35 -8.84 -12.02
C GLN A 29 18.69 -8.26 -10.76
N GLN A 30 19.39 -7.41 -10.00
CA GLN A 30 18.84 -6.76 -8.78
C GLN A 30 17.63 -5.88 -9.07
N LYS A 31 17.58 -5.26 -10.25
CA LYS A 31 16.41 -4.51 -10.73
C LYS A 31 15.23 -5.39 -11.10
N THR A 32 15.33 -6.72 -10.99
CA THR A 32 14.26 -7.65 -11.37
C THR A 32 13.73 -8.45 -10.19
N THR A 33 12.67 -9.21 -10.42
CA THR A 33 12.10 -10.16 -9.44
C THR A 33 12.93 -11.44 -9.29
N GLU A 34 13.93 -11.67 -10.15
CA GLU A 34 14.74 -12.88 -10.10
C GLU A 34 15.68 -12.87 -8.90
N LYS A 35 15.83 -14.02 -8.23
CA LYS A 35 16.66 -14.15 -7.02
C LYS A 35 18.13 -14.45 -7.32
N ASP A 36 18.40 -15.06 -8.47
CA ASP A 36 19.73 -15.49 -8.90
C ASP A 36 20.03 -15.00 -10.33
N THR A 37 21.31 -14.73 -10.60
CA THR A 37 21.82 -14.39 -11.94
C THR A 37 21.52 -15.49 -12.95
N SER A 38 21.51 -16.74 -12.51
CA SER A 38 21.18 -17.91 -13.35
C SER A 38 19.73 -17.94 -13.82
N SER A 39 18.73 -17.55 -13.00
CA SER A 39 17.34 -17.44 -13.48
C SER A 39 17.15 -16.23 -14.37
N TYR A 40 17.76 -15.09 -14.02
CA TYR A 40 17.75 -13.88 -14.85
C TYR A 40 18.30 -14.14 -16.25
N LEU A 41 19.54 -14.63 -16.36
CA LEU A 41 20.17 -14.96 -17.64
C LEU A 41 19.36 -15.96 -18.45
N ARG A 42 18.79 -16.97 -17.79
CA ARG A 42 17.98 -17.98 -18.48
C ARG A 42 16.71 -17.39 -19.07
N LYS A 43 16.03 -16.51 -18.33
CA LYS A 43 14.83 -15.84 -18.85
C LYS A 43 15.18 -14.94 -20.03
N VAL A 44 16.24 -14.14 -19.90
CA VAL A 44 16.72 -13.28 -21.00
C VAL A 44 17.11 -14.09 -22.23
N ALA A 45 17.93 -15.13 -22.08
CA ALA A 45 18.39 -15.98 -23.18
C ALA A 45 17.25 -16.75 -23.87
N LEU A 46 16.20 -17.10 -23.14
CA LEU A 46 15.02 -17.78 -23.67
C LEU A 46 13.89 -16.80 -24.06
N GLN A 47 14.16 -15.50 -24.07
CA GLN A 47 13.18 -14.44 -24.36
C GLN A 47 11.89 -14.56 -23.52
N LYS A 48 12.02 -15.03 -22.29
CA LYS A 48 10.92 -15.11 -21.33
C LYS A 48 10.76 -13.77 -20.61
N PRO A 49 9.54 -13.40 -20.21
CA PRO A 49 9.30 -12.15 -19.50
C PRO A 49 10.08 -12.10 -18.18
N VAL A 50 10.78 -11.00 -17.99
CA VAL A 50 11.47 -10.66 -16.73
C VAL A 50 10.75 -9.47 -16.13
N SER A 51 10.20 -9.64 -14.92
CA SER A 51 9.55 -8.54 -14.21
C SER A 51 10.60 -7.63 -13.60
N VAL A 52 10.67 -6.40 -14.07
CA VAL A 52 11.53 -5.36 -13.49
C VAL A 52 10.82 -4.78 -12.28
N LYS A 53 11.52 -4.72 -11.14
CA LYS A 53 11.06 -4.00 -9.95
C LYS A 53 11.19 -2.51 -10.24
N TYR A 54 10.06 -1.88 -10.55
CA TYR A 54 9.98 -0.43 -10.61
C TYR A 54 9.51 0.08 -9.25
N ARG A 55 10.43 0.63 -8.46
CA ARG A 55 10.09 1.30 -7.20
C ARG A 55 10.02 2.79 -7.47
N ASN A 56 8.82 3.35 -7.43
CA ASN A 56 8.63 4.79 -7.57
C ASN A 56 8.71 5.40 -6.16
N ALA A 57 9.81 6.06 -5.82
CA ALA A 57 9.99 6.61 -4.47
C ALA A 57 8.87 7.61 -4.09
N SER A 58 8.45 8.45 -5.03
CA SER A 58 7.33 9.39 -4.83
C SER A 58 6.00 8.68 -4.57
N ALA A 59 5.85 7.45 -5.05
CA ALA A 59 4.71 6.58 -4.79
C ALA A 59 4.66 6.12 -3.34
N ASP A 60 5.81 5.68 -2.83
CA ASP A 60 5.94 5.19 -1.47
C ASP A 60 5.77 6.34 -0.47
N ASP A 61 6.34 7.51 -0.75
CA ASP A 61 6.20 8.71 0.08
C ASP A 61 4.73 9.15 0.15
N PHE A 62 4.03 9.17 -0.99
CA PHE A 62 2.60 9.47 -1.04
C PHE A 62 1.76 8.47 -0.22
N LEU A 63 2.09 7.17 -0.28
CA LEU A 63 1.41 6.15 0.52
C LEU A 63 1.62 6.35 2.02
N LEU A 64 2.83 6.73 2.43
CA LEU A 64 3.14 7.03 3.83
C LEU A 64 2.30 8.22 4.32
N ASP A 65 2.21 9.29 3.53
CA ASP A 65 1.41 10.46 3.86
C ASP A 65 -0.09 10.12 3.96
N MET A 66 -0.62 9.29 3.06
CA MET A 66 -2.01 8.83 3.10
C MET A 66 -2.31 7.99 4.35
N LEU A 67 -1.38 7.12 4.76
CA LEU A 67 -1.52 6.33 5.99
C LEU A 67 -1.52 7.21 7.25
N ALA A 68 -0.67 8.25 7.27
CA ALA A 68 -0.67 9.23 8.35
C ALA A 68 -2.01 9.97 8.43
N LEU A 69 -2.50 10.47 7.29
CA LEU A 69 -3.79 11.17 7.21
C LEU A 69 -4.96 10.29 7.68
N LYS A 70 -5.01 9.02 7.27
CA LYS A 70 -6.02 8.06 7.73
C LYS A 70 -6.00 7.89 9.26
N LYS A 71 -4.81 7.81 9.85
CA LYS A 71 -4.65 7.66 11.30
C LYS A 71 -5.14 8.90 12.05
N GLU A 72 -4.81 10.09 11.54
CA GLU A 72 -5.28 11.37 12.10
C GLU A 72 -6.80 11.50 12.03
N LEU A 73 -7.40 11.17 10.88
CA LEU A 73 -8.86 11.16 10.72
C LEU A 73 -9.56 10.21 11.70
N ASN A 74 -9.01 9.01 11.90
CA ASN A 74 -9.55 8.07 12.90
C ASN A 74 -9.45 8.63 14.33
N ALA A 75 -8.35 9.31 14.66
CA ALA A 75 -8.19 9.94 15.97
C ALA A 75 -9.19 11.08 16.19
N ILE A 76 -9.40 11.92 15.17
CA ILE A 76 -10.39 13.01 15.19
C ILE A 76 -11.80 12.43 15.39
N GLY A 77 -12.16 11.39 14.63
CA GLY A 77 -13.46 10.71 14.76
C GLY A 77 -13.68 10.14 16.16
N ASN A 78 -12.66 9.51 16.75
CA ASN A 78 -12.73 8.98 18.11
C ASN A 78 -12.90 10.07 19.18
N ASN A 79 -12.13 11.16 19.09
CA ASN A 79 -12.25 12.28 20.03
C ASN A 79 -13.63 12.95 19.92
N PHE A 80 -14.13 13.05 18.69
CA PHE A 80 -15.44 13.61 18.42
C PHE A 80 -16.56 12.73 19.00
N ASN A 81 -16.53 11.42 18.78
CA ASN A 81 -17.47 10.47 19.39
C ASN A 81 -17.48 10.57 20.92
N GLN A 82 -16.32 10.77 21.55
CA GLN A 82 -16.24 10.96 23.00
C GLN A 82 -16.91 12.26 23.46
N ALA A 83 -16.72 13.36 22.72
CA ALA A 83 -17.39 14.63 23.03
C ALA A 83 -18.92 14.50 22.94
N VAL A 84 -19.40 13.70 21.99
CA VAL A 84 -20.82 13.47 21.74
C VAL A 84 -21.44 12.59 22.82
N HIS A 85 -20.74 11.54 23.24
CA HIS A 85 -21.16 10.76 24.41
C HIS A 85 -21.31 11.64 25.65
N LYS A 86 -20.42 12.63 25.86
CA LYS A 86 -20.54 13.59 26.96
C LYS A 86 -21.73 14.53 26.77
N LEU A 87 -22.04 14.94 25.54
CA LEU A 87 -23.20 15.76 25.23
C LEU A 87 -24.52 15.05 25.57
N HIS A 88 -24.64 13.76 25.25
CA HIS A 88 -25.81 12.96 25.63
C HIS A 88 -25.98 12.79 27.15
N LEU A 89 -24.90 12.87 27.94
CA LEU A 89 -25.02 12.89 29.40
C LEU A 89 -25.64 14.19 29.92
N LEU A 90 -25.47 15.29 29.18
CA LEU A 90 -26.01 16.63 29.51
C LEU A 90 -27.47 16.81 29.06
N ASP A 91 -28.01 15.95 28.20
CA ASP A 91 -29.43 15.95 27.75
C ASP A 91 -30.45 15.79 28.90
N LYS A 92 -29.97 15.29 30.04
CA LYS A 92 -30.73 15.20 31.29
C LYS A 92 -31.03 16.57 31.92
N ILE A 93 -30.37 17.64 31.47
CA ILE A 93 -30.56 19.01 31.95
C ILE A 93 -31.48 19.76 30.96
N PRO A 94 -32.71 20.13 31.35
CA PRO A 94 -33.74 20.70 30.46
C PRO A 94 -33.29 21.91 29.64
N GLU A 95 -32.43 22.74 30.21
CA GLU A 95 -31.90 23.98 29.62
C GLU A 95 -31.02 23.73 28.38
N PHE A 96 -30.44 22.53 28.25
CA PHE A 96 -29.54 22.20 27.14
C PHE A 96 -30.21 21.45 25.99
N ARG A 97 -31.44 20.95 26.15
CA ARG A 97 -32.11 20.09 25.15
C ARG A 97 -32.28 20.73 23.78
N VAL A 98 -32.57 22.03 23.72
CA VAL A 98 -32.75 22.76 22.45
C VAL A 98 -31.40 22.90 21.72
N TRP A 99 -30.32 23.16 22.47
CA TRP A 99 -28.97 23.23 21.94
C TRP A 99 -28.45 21.88 21.45
N ILE A 100 -28.75 20.81 22.19
CA ILE A 100 -28.36 19.43 21.84
C ILE A 100 -29.03 18.99 20.52
N ASN A 101 -30.34 19.23 20.37
CA ASN A 101 -31.07 18.88 19.15
C ASN A 101 -30.54 19.61 17.89
N GLN A 102 -30.10 20.87 18.02
CA GLN A 102 -29.47 21.58 16.90
C GLN A 102 -28.07 21.06 16.59
N TYR A 103 -27.32 20.62 17.60
CA TYR A 103 -25.97 20.10 17.44
C TYR A 103 -25.95 18.69 16.83
N ASP A 104 -26.99 17.87 17.08
CA ASP A 104 -27.11 16.51 16.56
C ASP A 104 -27.16 16.45 15.02
N GLY A 105 -27.82 17.41 14.37
CA GLY A 105 -27.85 17.49 12.91
C GLY A 105 -26.47 17.82 12.30
N LEU A 106 -25.77 18.77 12.89
CA LEU A 106 -24.39 19.12 12.51
C LEU A 106 -23.42 17.96 12.77
N HIS A 107 -23.63 17.26 13.88
CA HIS A 107 -22.88 16.08 14.27
C HIS A 107 -22.97 14.95 13.24
N GLN A 108 -24.19 14.57 12.84
CA GLN A 108 -24.41 13.53 11.84
C GLN A 108 -23.76 13.90 10.49
N SER A 109 -23.86 15.17 10.09
CA SER A 109 -23.20 15.66 8.88
C SER A 109 -21.67 15.58 8.97
N PHE A 110 -21.08 15.91 10.13
CA PHE A 110 -19.63 15.85 10.33
C PHE A 110 -19.09 14.41 10.32
N ILE A 111 -19.77 13.47 10.99
CA ILE A 111 -19.41 12.04 10.95
C ILE A 111 -19.48 11.54 9.51
N SER A 112 -20.59 11.77 8.82
CA SER A 112 -20.78 11.34 7.44
C SER A 112 -19.68 11.86 6.52
N LYS A 113 -19.25 13.11 6.69
CA LYS A 113 -18.14 13.69 5.91
C LYS A 113 -16.79 13.07 6.25
N THR A 114 -16.52 12.81 7.54
CA THR A 114 -15.28 12.16 7.97
C THR A 114 -15.18 10.73 7.44
N GLU A 115 -16.29 9.98 7.47
CA GLU A 115 -16.38 8.63 6.89
C GLU A 115 -16.16 8.65 5.37
N GLN A 116 -16.75 9.62 4.65
CA GLN A 116 -16.53 9.81 3.21
C GLN A 116 -15.05 10.06 2.90
N ILE A 117 -14.37 10.89 3.69
CA ILE A 117 -12.93 11.16 3.50
C ILE A 117 -12.12 9.87 3.76
N ASN A 118 -12.40 9.15 4.84
CA ASN A 118 -11.70 7.90 5.15
C ASN A 118 -11.90 6.85 4.03
N PHE A 119 -13.13 6.71 3.51
CA PHE A 119 -13.41 5.85 2.37
C PHE A 119 -12.59 6.24 1.13
N LYS A 120 -12.55 7.53 0.79
CA LYS A 120 -11.78 8.03 -0.36
C LYS A 120 -10.27 7.81 -0.21
N VAL A 121 -9.73 7.98 1.01
CA VAL A 121 -8.32 7.69 1.30
C VAL A 121 -8.02 6.20 1.09
N ASN A 122 -8.89 5.31 1.56
CA ASN A 122 -8.72 3.87 1.33
C ASN A 122 -8.86 3.51 -0.15
N GLU A 123 -9.80 4.10 -0.88
CA GLU A 123 -9.96 3.87 -2.32
C GLU A 123 -8.70 4.27 -3.11
N LEU A 124 -8.11 5.43 -2.79
CA LEU A 124 -6.86 5.88 -3.40
C LEU A 124 -5.68 4.95 -3.06
N TYR A 125 -5.62 4.46 -1.82
CA TYR A 125 -4.61 3.49 -1.38
C TYR A 125 -4.69 2.18 -2.18
N GLU A 126 -5.89 1.61 -2.33
CA GLU A 126 -6.10 0.36 -3.08
C GLU A 126 -5.79 0.52 -4.57
N GLN A 127 -6.22 1.63 -5.18
CA GLN A 127 -5.90 1.92 -6.58
C GLN A 127 -4.40 2.04 -6.84
N TRP A 128 -3.65 2.46 -5.83
CA TRP A 128 -2.21 2.60 -5.92
C TRP A 128 -1.46 1.27 -5.73
N LEU A 129 -1.94 0.38 -4.86
CA LEU A 129 -1.41 -0.98 -4.70
C LEU A 129 -1.58 -1.87 -5.95
N LEU A 130 -2.62 -1.60 -6.74
CA LEU A 130 -2.94 -2.35 -7.97
C LEU A 130 -2.14 -1.88 -9.20
N LYS A 131 -1.32 -0.82 -9.08
CA LYS A 131 -0.45 -0.30 -10.13
C LYS A 131 1.02 -0.65 -9.90
#